data_AF-A0A8D3CDE1-F1
#
_entry.id   AF-A0A8D3CDE1-F1
#
_cell.length_a   1.000
_cell.length_b   1.000
_cell.length_c   1.000
_cell.angle_alpha   90.00
_cell.angle_beta   90.00
_cell.angle_gamma   90.00
#
_symmetry.space_group_name_H-M   'P 1'
#
loop_
_entity.id
_entity.type
_entity.pdbx_description
1 polymer ?
#
loop_
_entity_poly.entity_id
_entity_poly.type
_entity_poly.pdbx_seq_one_letter_code
_entity_poly.pdbx_strand_id
1 'polypeptide(L)'
;MPSTVELPTAQELKVDEVNVSSAVLKAAAHHFGSQCDKANKEFMLCRWEEKDPRKCIEEGRKVNECALNFFRQIKGNCAESFTEYWTCLDYSNLAELRHCRKPQQAFDSCVLDKLGWERPALGDLSKVTKVATVRPLPENPYHSRPRPEPNPTIEGKLEPSKHGSSASPTVVAEIPSQGVVWTCGVHRKRLTDPLLTWTVGQREEGRRDVKREGGVDRGKRGGRQGGEKRWRIKKLERR
;
A
#
# COMPACT_ATOMS: atom_id res chain seq x y z
N MET A 1 17.56 6.17 -26.17
CA MET A 1 18.14 4.82 -25.96
C MET A 1 18.01 4.50 -24.48
N PRO A 2 17.64 3.28 -24.06
CA PRO A 2 17.69 2.96 -22.64
C PRO A 2 19.16 3.05 -22.20
N SER A 3 19.41 3.85 -21.16
CA SER A 3 20.74 4.00 -20.57
C SER A 3 21.16 2.69 -19.89
N THR A 4 22.47 2.45 -19.88
CA THR A 4 23.08 1.36 -19.10
C THR A 4 22.77 1.57 -17.61
N VAL A 5 22.47 0.48 -16.91
CA VAL A 5 22.11 0.50 -15.49
C VAL A 5 23.38 0.62 -14.63
N GLU A 6 23.52 1.73 -13.88
CA GLU A 6 24.66 1.96 -12.98
C GLU A 6 24.51 1.19 -11.67
N LEU A 7 25.21 0.07 -11.54
CA LEU A 7 25.22 -0.73 -10.31
C LEU A 7 26.40 -0.34 -9.40
N PRO A 8 26.21 -0.38 -8.07
CA PRO A 8 27.30 -0.18 -7.11
C PRO A 8 28.34 -1.28 -7.24
N THR A 9 29.56 -1.00 -6.77
CA THR A 9 30.65 -1.99 -6.80
C THR A 9 30.39 -3.14 -5.81
N ALA A 10 30.93 -4.32 -6.08
CA ALA A 10 30.76 -5.48 -5.18
C ALA A 10 31.35 -5.25 -3.77
N GLN A 11 32.32 -4.33 -3.64
CA GLN A 11 32.94 -3.99 -2.36
C GLN A 11 32.01 -3.16 -1.48
N GLU A 12 31.20 -2.26 -2.07
CA GLU A 12 30.24 -1.44 -1.32
C GLU A 12 29.11 -2.27 -0.69
N LEU A 13 28.73 -3.36 -1.35
CA LEU A 13 27.67 -4.28 -0.93
C LEU A 13 28.11 -5.26 0.16
N LYS A 14 29.42 -5.41 0.38
CA LYS A 14 29.95 -6.36 1.37
C LYS A 14 29.76 -5.79 2.78
N VAL A 15 28.81 -6.34 3.52
CA VAL A 15 28.52 -6.01 4.92
C VAL A 15 28.40 -7.30 5.73
N ASP A 16 28.74 -7.27 7.02
CA ASP A 16 28.61 -8.40 7.92
C ASP A 16 27.14 -8.83 8.07
N GLU A 17 26.83 -10.10 7.80
CA GLU A 17 25.44 -10.57 7.78
C GLU A 17 24.93 -10.99 9.17
N VAL A 18 23.63 -10.79 9.40
CA VAL A 18 22.92 -11.31 10.58
C VAL A 18 22.45 -12.74 10.28
N ASN A 19 23.32 -13.69 10.58
CA ASN A 19 23.09 -15.12 10.34
C ASN A 19 22.26 -15.77 11.46
N VAL A 20 20.96 -15.49 11.48
CA VAL A 20 20.01 -16.10 12.44
C VAL A 20 18.74 -16.57 11.74
N SER A 21 18.05 -17.56 12.33
CA SER A 21 16.78 -18.07 11.80
C SER A 21 15.64 -17.06 11.97
N SER A 22 14.57 -17.25 11.18
CA SER A 22 13.39 -16.37 11.24
C SER A 22 12.69 -16.41 12.61
N ALA A 23 12.71 -17.55 13.30
CA ALA A 23 12.18 -17.69 14.66
C ALA A 23 12.93 -16.80 15.66
N VAL A 24 14.26 -16.74 15.56
CA VAL A 24 15.12 -15.89 16.40
C VAL A 24 14.80 -14.41 16.18
N LEU A 25 14.70 -13.98 14.91
CA LEU A 25 14.33 -12.59 14.59
C LEU A 25 12.93 -12.24 15.12
N LYS A 26 11.97 -13.17 15.00
CA LYS A 26 10.60 -12.96 15.47
C LYS A 26 10.51 -12.88 16.99
N ALA A 27 11.27 -13.70 17.71
CA ALA A 27 11.38 -13.67 19.16
C ALA A 27 11.86 -12.30 19.64
N ALA A 28 12.92 -11.78 19.02
CA ALA A 28 13.54 -10.53 19.42
C ALA A 28 12.86 -9.27 18.83
N ALA A 29 11.92 -9.40 17.90
CA ALA A 29 11.35 -8.30 17.11
C ALA A 29 10.83 -7.12 17.94
N HIS A 30 10.20 -7.38 19.09
CA HIS A 30 9.65 -6.31 19.93
C HIS A 30 10.74 -5.42 20.55
N HIS A 31 11.80 -6.05 21.07
CA HIS A 31 12.94 -5.35 21.66
C HIS A 31 13.83 -4.75 20.57
N PHE A 32 14.02 -5.45 19.46
CA PHE A 32 14.76 -4.92 18.31
C PHE A 32 14.09 -3.66 17.75
N GLY A 33 12.75 -3.65 17.69
CA GLY A 33 11.98 -2.49 17.23
C GLY A 33 12.13 -1.26 18.12
N SER A 34 12.26 -1.42 19.44
CA SER A 34 12.46 -0.30 20.36
C SER A 34 13.91 0.19 20.38
N GLN A 35 14.89 -0.71 20.34
CA GLN A 35 16.31 -0.35 20.43
C GLN A 35 16.88 0.19 19.12
N CYS A 36 16.54 -0.42 17.98
CA CYS A 36 17.07 -0.02 16.67
C CYS A 36 16.11 0.89 15.88
N ASP A 37 15.17 1.55 16.57
CA ASP A 37 14.11 2.33 15.95
C ASP A 37 14.63 3.46 15.04
N LYS A 38 15.65 4.19 15.51
CA LYS A 38 16.21 5.36 14.81
C LYS A 38 16.78 4.98 13.44
N ALA A 39 17.72 4.03 13.42
CA ALA A 39 18.38 3.60 12.19
C ALA A 39 17.38 2.94 11.21
N ASN A 40 16.48 2.09 11.74
CA ASN A 40 15.47 1.43 10.93
C ASN A 40 14.53 2.42 10.25
N LYS A 41 14.07 3.44 10.98
CA LYS A 41 13.14 4.43 10.43
C LYS A 41 13.81 5.41 9.48
N GLU A 42 15.06 5.80 9.71
CA GLU A 42 15.85 6.59 8.77
C GLU A 42 16.02 5.85 7.43
N PHE A 43 16.33 4.55 7.48
CA PHE A 43 16.43 3.69 6.30
C PHE A 43 15.08 3.53 5.59
N MET A 44 14.01 3.25 6.33
CA MET A 44 12.68 3.11 5.74
C MET A 44 12.24 4.42 5.10
N LEU A 45 12.44 5.56 5.76
CA LEU A 45 12.16 6.87 5.17
C LEU A 45 12.97 7.07 3.87
N CYS A 46 14.25 6.67 3.84
CA CYS A 46 15.09 6.77 2.64
C CYS A 46 14.48 6.02 1.48
N ARG A 47 14.17 4.76 1.74
CA ARG A 47 13.65 3.83 0.75
C ARG A 47 12.30 4.29 0.20
N TRP A 48 11.47 4.92 1.04
CA TRP A 48 10.15 5.43 0.64
C TRP A 48 10.22 6.75 -0.13
N GLU A 49 11.14 7.64 0.23
CA GLU A 49 11.35 8.94 -0.42
C GLU A 49 12.06 8.78 -1.77
N GLU A 50 13.24 8.16 -1.78
CA GLU A 50 14.09 8.02 -2.96
C GLU A 50 13.61 6.93 -3.93
N LYS A 51 12.97 5.88 -3.43
CA LYS A 51 12.47 4.72 -4.21
C LYS A 51 13.53 3.92 -4.98
N ASP A 52 14.79 4.34 -4.91
CA ASP A 52 15.97 3.64 -5.41
C ASP A 52 16.76 2.99 -4.27
N PRO A 53 16.97 1.66 -4.26
CA PRO A 53 17.71 1.00 -3.18
C PRO A 53 19.21 1.36 -3.15
N ARG A 54 19.78 1.83 -4.27
CA ARG A 54 21.22 2.12 -4.40
C ARG A 54 21.65 3.33 -3.57
N LYS A 55 20.78 4.34 -3.43
CA LYS A 55 21.06 5.56 -2.69
C LYS A 55 21.00 5.36 -1.17
N CYS A 56 20.31 4.30 -0.72
CA CYS A 56 20.03 4.04 0.70
C CYS A 56 20.90 2.92 1.31
N ILE A 57 22.02 2.56 0.66
CA ILE A 57 22.90 1.47 1.11
C ILE A 57 23.60 1.83 2.43
N GLU A 58 23.97 3.10 2.61
CA GLU A 58 24.65 3.56 3.83
C GLU A 58 23.74 3.44 5.06
N GLU A 59 22.47 3.84 4.96
CA GLU A 59 21.50 3.66 6.04
C GLU A 59 21.19 2.18 6.28
N GLY A 60 21.17 1.37 5.21
CA GLY A 60 21.05 -0.09 5.32
C GLY A 60 22.20 -0.72 6.12
N ARG A 61 23.43 -0.21 5.94
CA ARG A 61 24.60 -0.64 6.72
C ARG A 61 24.43 -0.31 8.20
N LYS A 62 23.95 0.88 8.53
CA LYS A 62 23.67 1.30 9.92
C LYS A 62 22.61 0.42 10.60
N VAL A 63 21.58 0.02 9.85
CA VAL A 63 20.57 -0.95 10.33
C VAL A 63 21.22 -2.28 10.69
N ASN A 64 22.08 -2.77 9.81
CA ASN A 64 22.77 -4.04 10.00
C ASN A 64 23.74 -4.01 11.19
N GLU A 65 24.51 -2.93 11.32
CA GLU A 65 25.38 -2.69 12.48
C GLU A 65 24.59 -2.65 13.80
N CYS A 66 23.41 -1.99 13.81
CA CYS A 66 22.54 -1.98 14.99
C CYS A 66 22.05 -3.38 15.35
N ALA A 67 21.63 -4.16 14.35
CA ALA A 67 21.17 -5.54 14.56
C ALA A 67 22.29 -6.44 15.12
N LEU A 68 23.51 -6.35 14.59
CA LEU A 68 24.65 -7.10 15.11
C LEU A 68 24.98 -6.73 16.56
N ASN A 69 25.00 -5.43 16.88
CA ASN A 69 25.25 -4.97 18.24
C ASN A 69 24.16 -5.42 19.22
N PHE A 70 22.90 -5.38 18.78
CA PHE A 70 21.76 -5.87 19.56
C PHE A 70 21.88 -7.37 19.88
N PHE A 71 22.16 -8.22 18.88
CA PHE A 71 22.33 -9.67 19.13
C PHE A 71 23.56 -10.00 19.96
N ARG A 72 24.66 -9.23 19.85
CA ARG A 72 25.82 -9.35 20.73
C ARG A 72 25.44 -9.09 22.19
N GLN A 73 24.61 -8.08 22.47
CA GLN A 73 24.17 -7.74 23.82
C GLN A 73 23.23 -8.81 24.41
N ILE A 74 22.30 -9.36 23.60
CA ILE A 74 21.44 -10.47 24.06
C ILE A 74 22.28 -11.70 24.37
N LYS A 75 23.21 -12.06 23.49
CA LYS A 75 24.09 -13.22 23.67
C LYS A 75 24.99 -13.09 24.89
N GLY A 76 25.45 -11.88 25.22
CA GLY A 76 26.28 -11.63 26.40
C GLY A 76 25.53 -11.71 27.73
N ASN A 77 24.22 -11.41 27.74
CA ASN A 77 23.46 -11.25 28.99
C ASN A 77 22.39 -12.32 29.22
N CYS A 78 21.58 -12.65 28.22
CA CYS A 78 20.36 -13.46 28.36
C CYS A 78 20.30 -14.61 27.35
N ALA A 79 21.44 -15.28 27.10
CA ALA A 79 21.52 -16.34 26.10
C ALA A 79 20.55 -17.51 26.38
N GLU A 80 20.52 -18.02 27.61
CA GLU A 80 19.74 -19.22 27.98
C GLU A 80 18.22 -18.99 27.84
N SER A 81 17.68 -17.96 28.51
CA SER A 81 16.25 -17.62 28.42
C SER A 81 15.82 -17.27 27.00
N PHE A 82 16.70 -16.63 26.22
CA PHE A 82 16.44 -16.37 24.82
C PHE A 82 16.40 -17.66 23.99
N THR A 83 17.30 -18.60 24.23
CA THR A 83 17.32 -19.90 23.52
C THR A 83 16.07 -20.73 23.74
N GLU A 84 15.59 -20.82 24.97
CA GLU A 84 14.34 -21.51 25.27
C GLU A 84 13.15 -20.85 24.56
N TYR A 85 13.14 -19.52 24.51
CA TYR A 85 12.04 -18.78 23.91
C TYR A 85 11.95 -18.96 22.39
N TRP A 86 13.05 -18.76 21.66
CA TRP A 86 13.00 -18.92 20.20
C TRP A 86 12.85 -20.39 19.80
N THR A 87 13.38 -21.34 20.58
CA THR A 87 13.18 -22.78 20.31
C THR A 87 11.70 -23.17 20.41
N CYS A 88 10.98 -22.62 21.40
CA CYS A 88 9.52 -22.80 21.50
C CYS A 88 8.78 -22.25 20.27
N LEU A 89 9.21 -21.09 19.75
CA LEU A 89 8.59 -20.50 18.56
C LEU A 89 8.87 -21.32 17.30
N ASP A 90 10.09 -21.83 17.18
CA ASP A 90 10.56 -22.63 16.04
C ASP A 90 9.84 -23.98 15.91
N TYR A 91 9.37 -24.54 17.03
CA TYR A 91 8.56 -25.77 17.04
C TYR A 91 7.23 -25.62 16.28
N SER A 92 6.68 -24.40 16.18
CA SER A 92 5.40 -24.17 15.52
C SER A 92 5.60 -23.68 14.08
N ASN A 93 4.88 -24.29 13.12
CA ASN A 93 4.97 -23.92 11.70
C ASN A 93 4.65 -22.44 11.41
N LEU A 94 3.83 -21.79 12.25
CA LEU A 94 3.41 -20.39 12.10
C LEU A 94 4.15 -19.42 13.06
N ALA A 95 5.06 -19.93 13.90
CA ALA A 95 5.79 -19.19 14.92
C ALA A 95 4.85 -18.31 15.79
N GLU A 96 3.86 -18.93 16.42
CA GLU A 96 2.78 -18.22 17.11
C GLU A 96 3.17 -17.81 18.53
N LEU A 97 3.21 -16.49 18.78
CA LEU A 97 3.62 -15.92 20.08
C LEU A 97 2.70 -16.30 21.25
N ARG A 98 1.46 -16.72 20.97
CA ARG A 98 0.47 -17.09 22.00
C ARG A 98 0.84 -18.37 22.75
N HIS A 99 1.57 -19.30 22.12
CA HIS A 99 1.91 -20.58 22.73
C HIS A 99 3.14 -20.49 23.65
N CYS A 100 4.02 -19.51 23.40
CA CYS A 100 5.30 -19.37 24.08
C CYS A 100 5.33 -18.24 25.11
N ARG A 101 4.20 -17.94 25.79
CA ARG A 101 4.13 -16.83 26.77
C ARG A 101 4.96 -17.04 28.04
N LYS A 102 5.11 -18.29 28.49
CA LYS A 102 5.94 -18.63 29.66
C LYS A 102 7.43 -18.32 29.42
N PRO A 103 8.07 -18.86 28.36
CA PRO A 103 9.46 -18.52 28.07
C PRO A 103 9.62 -17.06 27.64
N GLN A 104 8.59 -16.45 27.02
CA GLN A 104 8.61 -15.01 26.75
C GLN A 104 8.75 -14.18 28.03
N GLN A 105 8.00 -14.50 29.09
CA GLN A 105 8.08 -13.77 30.35
C GLN A 105 9.47 -13.92 31.00
N ALA A 106 10.07 -15.12 30.95
CA ALA A 106 11.41 -15.36 31.46
C ALA A 106 12.49 -14.60 30.68
N PHE A 107 12.31 -14.46 29.37
CA PHE A 107 13.19 -13.65 28.53
C PHE A 107 13.02 -12.15 28.82
N ASP A 108 11.78 -11.67 28.83
CA ASP A 108 11.45 -10.27 29.09
C ASP A 108 11.93 -9.83 30.50
N SER A 109 11.84 -10.69 31.52
CA SER A 109 12.38 -10.40 32.86
C SER A 109 13.89 -10.31 32.88
N CYS A 110 14.60 -11.24 32.22
CA CYS A 110 16.08 -11.17 32.13
C CYS A 110 16.56 -9.88 31.45
N VAL A 111 15.89 -9.50 30.37
CA VAL A 111 16.22 -8.29 29.61
C VAL A 111 15.95 -7.03 30.45
N LEU A 112 14.85 -6.99 31.20
CA LEU A 112 14.56 -5.89 32.10
C LEU A 112 15.61 -5.78 33.21
N ASP A 113 15.99 -6.90 33.83
CA ASP A 113 16.91 -6.92 34.97
C ASP A 113 18.35 -6.58 34.58
N LYS A 114 18.83 -7.04 33.42
CA LYS A 114 20.23 -6.87 32.98
C LYS A 114 20.47 -5.67 32.08
N LEU A 115 19.54 -5.37 31.17
CA LEU A 115 19.69 -4.34 30.14
C LEU A 115 18.79 -3.13 30.39
N GLY A 116 17.77 -3.26 31.26
CA GLY A 116 16.81 -2.18 31.53
C GLY A 116 15.87 -1.90 30.36
N TRP A 117 15.71 -2.84 29.42
CA TRP A 117 14.82 -2.64 28.28
C TRP A 117 13.43 -3.17 28.58
N GLU A 118 12.45 -2.28 28.56
CA GLU A 118 11.05 -2.65 28.65
C GLU A 118 10.50 -3.03 27.27
N ARG A 119 9.66 -4.08 27.25
CA ARG A 119 8.98 -4.49 26.03
C ARG A 119 7.92 -3.44 25.65
N PRO A 120 7.91 -2.92 24.42
CA PRO A 120 6.94 -1.90 24.01
C PRO A 120 5.50 -2.43 24.09
N ALA A 121 4.56 -1.53 24.41
CA ALA A 121 3.15 -1.87 24.52
C ALA A 121 2.54 -2.12 23.13
N LEU A 122 1.36 -2.74 23.13
CA LEU A 122 0.64 -3.00 21.90
C LEU A 122 0.30 -1.67 21.21
N GLY A 123 0.73 -1.54 19.96
CA GLY A 123 0.48 -0.35 19.14
C GLY A 123 1.65 0.62 19.07
N ASP A 124 2.62 0.57 19.99
CA ASP A 124 3.75 1.53 19.99
C ASP A 124 4.59 1.46 18.71
N LEU A 125 4.93 0.24 18.27
CA LEU A 125 5.69 0.02 17.03
C LEU A 125 4.90 0.36 15.76
N SER A 126 3.58 0.46 15.84
CA SER A 126 2.72 0.83 14.69
C SER A 126 2.46 2.33 14.57
N LYS A 127 2.87 3.13 15.57
CA LYS A 127 2.70 4.58 15.52
C LYS A 127 3.59 5.19 14.44
N VAL A 128 3.03 6.11 13.67
CA VAL A 128 3.79 6.89 12.70
C VAL A 128 4.65 7.89 13.46
N THR A 129 5.96 7.75 13.32
CA THR A 129 6.95 8.64 13.93
C THR A 129 7.53 9.59 12.91
N LYS A 130 7.89 10.79 13.36
CA LYS A 130 8.63 11.78 12.55
C LYS A 130 10.12 11.52 12.73
N VAL A 131 10.84 11.40 11.62
CA VAL A 131 12.29 11.19 11.59
C VAL A 131 12.93 12.47 11.07
N ALA A 132 13.91 13.01 11.80
CA ALA A 132 14.70 14.14 11.32
C ALA A 132 15.88 13.62 10.51
N THR A 133 15.96 13.99 9.24
CA THR A 133 17.05 13.61 8.33
C THR A 133 17.81 14.85 7.89
N VAL A 134 19.12 14.68 7.67
CA VAL A 134 20.00 15.76 7.15
C VAL A 134 19.95 15.84 5.62
N ARG A 135 19.55 14.75 4.95
CA ARG A 135 19.47 14.69 3.49
C ARG A 135 18.36 15.59 2.93
N PRO A 136 18.54 16.15 1.73
CA PRO A 136 17.48 16.90 1.05
C PRO A 136 16.35 15.96 0.61
N LEU A 137 15.14 16.51 0.49
CA LEU A 137 14.00 15.78 -0.05
C LEU A 137 14.14 15.68 -1.59
N PRO A 138 13.96 14.50 -2.20
CA PRO A 138 14.04 14.36 -3.65
C PRO A 138 12.85 15.02 -4.35
N GLU A 139 13.11 15.93 -5.30
CA GLU A 139 12.07 16.63 -6.07
C GLU A 139 11.34 15.70 -7.06
N ASN A 140 12.05 14.77 -7.71
CA ASN A 140 11.49 13.83 -8.68
C ASN A 140 12.02 12.40 -8.45
N PRO A 141 11.46 11.67 -7.48
CA PRO A 141 11.92 10.30 -7.14
C PRO A 141 11.82 9.32 -8.30
N TYR A 142 10.87 9.51 -9.20
CA TYR A 142 10.60 8.59 -10.30
C TYR A 142 11.36 8.92 -11.59
N HIS A 143 12.18 9.97 -11.58
CA HIS A 143 12.82 10.49 -12.79
C HIS A 143 11.80 10.67 -13.94
N SER A 144 10.60 11.13 -13.58
CA SER A 144 9.49 11.31 -14.51
C SER A 144 9.80 12.46 -15.46
N ARG A 145 9.47 12.27 -16.75
CA ARG A 145 9.50 13.33 -17.75
C ARG A 145 8.46 14.42 -17.40
N PRO A 146 8.70 15.68 -17.78
CA PRO A 146 7.70 16.74 -17.62
C PRO A 146 6.35 16.30 -18.19
N ARG A 147 5.28 16.62 -17.46
CA ARG A 147 3.92 16.34 -17.93
C ARG A 147 3.67 17.16 -19.20
N PRO A 148 3.00 16.60 -20.23
CA PRO A 148 2.52 17.39 -21.35
C PRO A 148 1.65 18.55 -20.87
N GLU A 149 1.72 19.68 -21.56
CA GLU A 149 0.86 20.83 -21.27
C GLU A 149 -0.62 20.43 -21.40
N PRO A 150 -1.50 20.91 -20.49
CA PRO A 150 -2.91 20.60 -20.56
C PRO A 150 -3.54 21.28 -21.79
N ASN A 151 -4.51 20.61 -22.41
CA ASN A 151 -5.31 21.23 -23.46
C ASN A 151 -6.05 22.46 -22.89
N PRO A 152 -6.19 23.54 -23.67
CA PRO A 152 -6.87 24.74 -23.21
C PRO A 152 -8.33 24.44 -22.83
N THR A 153 -8.77 25.00 -21.71
CA THR A 153 -10.16 24.93 -21.24
C THR A 153 -11.04 25.89 -22.02
N ILE A 154 -12.23 25.43 -22.44
CA ILE A 154 -13.23 26.30 -23.06
C ILE A 154 -13.98 27.02 -21.93
N GLU A 155 -13.61 28.27 -21.67
CA GLU A 155 -14.20 29.09 -20.60
C GLU A 155 -15.30 30.05 -21.11
N GLY A 156 -15.61 29.98 -22.41
CA GLY A 156 -16.68 30.75 -23.02
C GLY A 156 -18.07 30.14 -22.74
N LYS A 157 -19.06 30.99 -22.50
CA LYS A 157 -20.46 30.57 -22.47
C LYS A 157 -20.83 29.96 -23.82
N LEU A 158 -21.44 28.78 -23.80
CA LEU A 158 -21.91 28.11 -25.02
C LEU A 158 -23.04 28.92 -25.64
N GLU A 159 -22.72 29.68 -26.68
CA GLU A 159 -23.71 30.36 -27.50
C GLU A 159 -24.37 29.36 -28.47
N PRO A 160 -25.66 29.55 -28.82
CA PRO A 160 -26.33 28.70 -29.81
C PRO A 160 -25.60 28.77 -31.16
N SER A 161 -25.65 27.68 -31.94
CA SER A 161 -24.99 27.64 -33.24
C SER A 161 -25.56 28.72 -34.17
N LYS A 162 -24.69 29.45 -34.88
CA LYS A 162 -25.08 30.59 -35.71
C LYS A 162 -26.13 30.28 -36.80
N HIS A 163 -26.19 29.04 -37.28
CA HIS A 163 -27.06 28.64 -38.40
C HIS A 163 -27.85 27.34 -38.10
N GLY A 164 -28.11 27.02 -36.83
CA GLY A 164 -28.80 25.76 -36.47
C GLY A 164 -28.01 24.52 -36.91
N SER A 165 -28.68 23.51 -37.44
CA SER A 165 -28.03 22.44 -38.21
C SER A 165 -27.56 23.03 -39.54
N SER A 166 -26.25 23.07 -39.79
CA SER A 166 -25.67 23.45 -41.09
C SER A 166 -25.99 22.46 -42.23
N ALA A 167 -27.04 21.65 -42.07
CA ALA A 167 -27.67 20.94 -43.16
C ALA A 167 -28.43 21.99 -43.97
N SER A 168 -27.99 22.22 -45.21
CA SER A 168 -28.84 22.86 -46.21
C SER A 168 -30.22 22.19 -46.17
N PRO A 169 -31.34 22.93 -46.27
CA PRO A 169 -32.63 22.28 -46.43
C PRO A 169 -32.46 21.31 -47.60
N THR A 170 -32.67 20.03 -47.33
CA THR A 170 -32.79 19.00 -48.35
C THR A 170 -33.68 19.61 -49.41
N VAL A 171 -33.13 19.89 -50.60
CA VAL A 171 -33.95 19.91 -51.79
C VAL A 171 -34.61 18.55 -51.72
N VAL A 172 -35.89 18.53 -51.35
CA VAL A 172 -36.75 17.40 -51.62
C VAL A 172 -36.70 17.32 -53.13
N ALA A 173 -35.73 16.58 -53.65
CA ALA A 173 -35.76 16.16 -55.01
C ALA A 173 -37.01 15.28 -55.05
N GLU A 174 -38.11 15.86 -55.51
CA GLU A 174 -39.16 15.10 -56.13
C GLU A 174 -38.46 14.24 -57.18
N ILE A 175 -38.15 13.01 -56.79
CA ILE A 175 -37.77 11.98 -57.74
C ILE A 175 -39.01 11.85 -58.63
N PRO A 176 -38.93 12.23 -59.91
CA PRO A 176 -40.05 12.02 -60.81
C PRO A 176 -40.31 10.52 -60.82
N SER A 177 -41.56 10.17 -60.59
CA SER A 177 -42.11 8.83 -60.70
C SER A 177 -41.78 8.23 -62.08
N GLN A 178 -40.62 7.59 -62.19
CA GLN A 178 -40.36 6.62 -63.23
C GLN A 178 -40.53 5.26 -62.60
N GLY A 179 -41.64 4.63 -62.97
CA GLY A 179 -41.98 3.29 -62.54
C GLY A 179 -40.86 2.33 -62.86
N VAL A 180 -40.20 1.84 -61.81
CA VAL A 180 -39.45 0.59 -61.86
C VAL A 180 -39.91 -0.23 -60.67
N VAL A 181 -40.76 -1.21 -60.97
CA VAL A 181 -41.19 -2.24 -60.04
C VAL A 181 -39.97 -3.09 -59.71
N TRP A 182 -39.40 -2.91 -58.52
CA TRP A 182 -38.47 -3.89 -57.96
C TRP A 182 -39.28 -4.84 -57.07
N THR A 183 -39.54 -6.03 -57.59
CA THR A 183 -40.09 -7.13 -56.80
C THR A 183 -39.06 -7.56 -55.76
N CYS A 184 -39.48 -7.55 -54.49
CA CYS A 184 -38.69 -7.98 -53.36
C CYS A 184 -38.59 -9.52 -53.39
N GLY A 185 -37.58 -10.04 -54.10
CA GLY A 185 -37.24 -11.47 -54.12
C GLY A 185 -36.47 -11.86 -52.87
N VAL A 186 -37.13 -12.51 -51.92
CA VAL A 186 -36.51 -13.12 -50.74
C VAL A 186 -35.66 -14.31 -51.19
N HIS A 187 -34.36 -14.10 -51.43
CA HIS A 187 -33.40 -15.18 -51.59
C HIS A 187 -32.67 -15.47 -50.28
N ARG A 188 -33.19 -16.47 -49.56
CA ARG A 188 -32.55 -17.10 -48.41
C ARG A 188 -31.35 -17.92 -48.91
N LYS A 189 -30.14 -17.35 -48.90
CA LYS A 189 -28.90 -18.12 -49.07
C LYS A 189 -28.21 -18.30 -47.72
N ARG A 190 -28.21 -19.56 -47.29
CA ARG A 190 -27.47 -20.13 -46.17
C ARG A 190 -26.05 -20.39 -46.65
N LEU A 191 -25.04 -19.83 -46.00
CA LEU A 191 -23.63 -20.19 -46.18
C LEU A 191 -22.92 -20.08 -44.83
N THR A 192 -22.63 -21.26 -44.28
CA THR A 192 -21.47 -21.61 -43.45
C THR A 192 -20.19 -21.12 -44.18
N ASP A 193 -19.14 -20.58 -43.56
CA ASP A 193 -18.20 -21.24 -42.64
C ASP A 193 -17.11 -20.23 -42.14
N PRO A 194 -16.18 -20.63 -41.24
CA PRO A 194 -15.64 -19.81 -40.14
C PRO A 194 -14.27 -19.18 -40.42
N LEU A 195 -13.91 -18.14 -39.66
CA LEU A 195 -12.51 -17.77 -39.43
C LEU A 195 -12.34 -17.21 -38.01
N LEU A 196 -11.45 -17.86 -37.27
CA LEU A 196 -11.02 -17.55 -35.91
C LEU A 196 -10.39 -16.16 -35.84
N THR A 197 -10.77 -15.37 -34.84
CA THR A 197 -9.81 -14.52 -34.11
C THR A 197 -10.22 -14.45 -32.63
N TRP A 198 -9.26 -14.75 -31.76
CA TRP A 198 -9.34 -14.57 -30.31
C TRP A 198 -9.03 -13.12 -29.97
N THR A 199 -9.88 -12.44 -29.20
CA THR A 199 -9.45 -11.33 -28.34
C THR A 199 -10.21 -11.33 -27.01
N VAL A 200 -9.42 -11.06 -25.97
CA VAL A 200 -9.71 -11.17 -24.54
C VAL A 200 -10.72 -10.09 -24.11
N GLY A 201 -11.90 -10.51 -23.66
CA GLY A 201 -12.88 -9.63 -23.00
C GLY A 201 -12.56 -9.46 -21.52
N GLN A 202 -12.22 -8.23 -21.11
CA GLN A 202 -12.17 -7.81 -19.71
C GLN A 202 -13.58 -7.84 -19.11
N ARG A 203 -13.73 -8.57 -18.01
CA ARG A 203 -14.95 -8.63 -17.19
C ARG A 203 -14.85 -7.58 -16.09
N GLU A 204 -15.65 -6.54 -16.18
CA GLU A 204 -15.92 -5.62 -15.06
C GLU A 204 -16.88 -6.30 -14.06
N GLU A 205 -16.48 -6.34 -12.80
CA GLU A 205 -17.26 -6.88 -11.69
C GLU A 205 -18.17 -5.78 -11.12
N GLY A 206 -19.39 -5.73 -11.65
CA GLY A 206 -20.49 -4.90 -11.13
C GLY A 206 -21.06 -5.47 -9.84
N ARG A 207 -20.83 -4.74 -8.74
CA ARG A 207 -21.44 -4.87 -7.41
C ARG A 207 -22.98 -4.93 -7.54
N ARG A 208 -23.59 -6.07 -7.16
CA ARG A 208 -25.05 -6.23 -6.99
C ARG A 208 -25.39 -6.27 -5.51
N ASP A 209 -26.14 -5.27 -5.07
CA ASP A 209 -26.82 -5.24 -3.78
C ASP A 209 -27.86 -6.37 -3.69
N VAL A 210 -27.74 -7.21 -2.66
CA VAL A 210 -28.75 -8.21 -2.31
C VAL A 210 -29.52 -7.73 -1.10
N LYS A 211 -30.75 -7.33 -1.37
CA LYS A 211 -31.84 -7.10 -0.43
C LYS A 211 -32.26 -8.45 0.17
N ARG A 212 -32.20 -8.62 1.49
CA ARG A 212 -32.88 -9.70 2.22
C ARG A 212 -33.82 -9.11 3.26
N GLU A 213 -35.10 -9.42 3.09
CA GLU A 213 -36.15 -9.23 4.08
C GLU A 213 -36.13 -10.37 5.11
N GLY A 214 -36.56 -10.09 6.34
CA GLY A 214 -37.00 -11.12 7.30
C GLY A 214 -36.89 -10.75 8.79
N GLY A 215 -38.01 -10.30 9.40
CA GLY A 215 -38.53 -10.78 10.70
C GLY A 215 -38.08 -10.17 12.05
N VAL A 216 -38.85 -9.20 12.60
CA VAL A 216 -39.78 -9.29 13.79
C VAL A 216 -39.45 -10.41 14.82
N ASP A 217 -39.39 -10.28 16.16
CA ASP A 217 -39.66 -9.23 17.17
C ASP A 217 -39.12 -9.65 18.59
N ARG A 218 -39.07 -8.67 19.50
CA ARG A 218 -39.12 -8.70 21.01
C ARG A 218 -37.88 -9.00 21.87
N GLY A 219 -37.49 -7.97 22.64
CA GLY A 219 -37.80 -7.97 24.09
C GLY A 219 -36.78 -7.43 25.11
N LYS A 220 -36.84 -6.11 25.41
CA LYS A 220 -36.61 -5.40 26.72
C LYS A 220 -35.22 -5.58 27.41
N ARG A 221 -34.48 -4.53 27.82
CA ARG A 221 -34.79 -3.53 28.88
C ARG A 221 -33.58 -2.60 29.09
N GLY A 222 -33.82 -1.33 29.48
CA GLY A 222 -32.88 -0.53 30.29
C GLY A 222 -32.26 0.70 29.63
N GLY A 223 -32.86 1.88 29.84
CA GLY A 223 -32.36 3.16 29.35
C GLY A 223 -31.31 3.84 30.24
N ARG A 224 -30.56 4.78 29.67
CA ARG A 224 -29.95 5.91 30.39
C ARG A 224 -29.59 7.05 29.43
N GLN A 225 -30.34 8.14 29.59
CA GLN A 225 -30.01 9.57 29.49
C GLN A 225 -28.89 10.01 28.51
N GLY A 226 -29.31 10.81 27.52
CA GLY A 226 -28.44 11.55 26.63
C GLY A 226 -27.71 12.71 27.33
N GLY A 227 -26.47 12.92 26.93
CA GLY A 227 -25.67 14.10 27.24
C GLY A 227 -25.10 14.66 25.95
N GLU A 228 -25.71 15.72 25.45
CA GLU A 228 -25.29 16.48 24.28
C GLU A 228 -24.04 17.31 24.63
N LYS A 229 -22.85 16.88 24.19
CA LYS A 229 -21.61 17.66 24.31
C LYS A 229 -21.33 18.38 22.99
N ARG A 230 -21.83 19.62 22.93
CA ARG A 230 -21.56 20.61 21.88
C ARG A 230 -20.09 21.04 21.93
N TRP A 231 -19.30 20.62 20.95
CA TRP A 231 -17.93 21.11 20.76
C TRP A 231 -17.94 22.50 20.14
N ARG A 232 -17.58 23.52 20.93
CA ARG A 232 -17.32 24.89 20.45
C ARG A 232 -15.86 24.96 19.99
N ILE A 233 -15.65 25.11 18.69
CA ILE A 233 -14.35 25.46 18.09
C ILE A 233 -14.04 26.90 18.50
N LYS A 234 -13.05 27.11 19.39
CA LYS A 234 -12.46 28.42 19.64
C LYS A 234 -11.45 28.72 18.53
N LYS A 235 -11.74 29.74 17.75
CA LYS A 235 -10.88 30.37 16.74
C LYS A 235 -9.66 30.96 17.46
N LEU A 236 -8.46 30.43 17.19
CA LEU A 236 -7.21 30.98 17.73
C LEU A 236 -6.79 32.15 16.84
N GLU A 237 -6.74 33.34 17.44
CA GLU A 237 -6.37 34.60 16.82
C GLU A 237 -4.85 34.75 16.82
N ARG A 238 -4.30 35.17 15.67
CA ARG A 238 -2.86 35.39 15.46
C ARG A 238 -2.38 36.56 16.32
N ARG A 239 -1.24 36.37 16.98
CA ARG A 239 -0.27 37.43 17.31
C ARG A 239 1.10 36.97 16.83
#